data_AF-A0A6J4RAG1-F1
#
_entry.id   AF-A0A6J4RAG1-F1
#
_cell.length_a   1.000
_cell.length_b   1.000
_cell.length_c   1.000
_cell.angle_alpha   90.00
_cell.angle_beta   90.00
_cell.angle_gamma   90.00
#
_symmetry.space_group_name_H-M   'P 1'
#
loop_
_entity.id
_entity.type
_entity.pdbx_description
1 polymer ?
#
loop_
_entity_poly.entity_id
_entity_poly.type
_entity_poly.pdbx_seq_one_letter_code
_entity_poly.pdbx_strand_id
1 'polypeptide(L)' 'MEVDGQKLRKLRSRRLWLIGDLASESGVHRNVISKLENDRGGAYPETIRKLATALGVEPAELIRG' A
#
# COMPACT_ATOMS: atom_id res chain seq x y z
N MET A 1 -10.18 4.77 5.52
CA MET A 1 -10.31 5.19 4.11
C MET A 1 -10.19 3.94 3.24
N GLU A 2 -10.91 3.90 2.13
CA GLU A 2 -10.87 2.77 1.20
C GLU A 2 -9.64 2.88 0.30
N VAL A 3 -8.80 1.84 0.31
CA VAL A 3 -7.57 1.77 -0.48
C VAL A 3 -7.88 1.02 -1.78
N ASP A 4 -7.34 1.50 -2.89
CA ASP A 4 -7.32 0.74 -4.14
C ASP A 4 -6.24 -0.35 -4.05
N GLY A 5 -6.65 -1.54 -3.61
CA GLY A 5 -5.75 -2.68 -3.42
C GLY A 5 -5.06 -3.13 -4.71
N GLN A 6 -5.76 -3.05 -5.85
CA GLN A 6 -5.19 -3.40 -7.15
C GLN A 6 -4.09 -2.42 -7.57
N LYS A 7 -4.33 -1.12 -7.40
CA LYS A 7 -3.32 -0.10 -7.68
C LYS A 7 -2.11 -0.21 -6.76
N LEU A 8 -2.33 -0.43 -5.46
CA LEU A 8 -1.25 -0.69 -4.49
C LEU A 8 -0.37 -1.88 -4.94
N ARG A 9 -0.99 -3.01 -5.26
CA ARG A 9 -0.29 -4.22 -5.73
C ARG A 9 0.48 -3.98 -7.02
N LYS A 10 -0.10 -3.22 -7.97
CA LYS A 10 0.53 -2.89 -9.25
C LYS A 10 1.78 -2.03 -9.06
N LEU A 11 1.71 -0.99 -8.21
CA LEU A 11 2.85 -0.12 -7.92
C LEU A 11 3.98 -0.89 -7.24
N ARG A 12 3.66 -1.75 -6.27
CA ARG A 12 4.65 -2.65 -5.65
C ARG A 12 5.30 -3.57 -6.68
N SER A 13 4.49 -4.26 -7.49
CA SER A 13 4.99 -5.28 -8.42
C SER A 13 5.84 -4.69 -9.55
N ARG A 14 5.58 -3.44 -9.97
CA ARG A 14 6.43 -2.71 -10.95
C ARG A 14 7.86 -2.48 -10.44
N ARG A 15 8.07 -2.51 -9.13
CA ARG A 15 9.37 -2.40 -8.47
C ARG A 15 10.03 -3.77 -8.22
N LEU A 16 9.42 -4.86 -8.70
CA LEU A 16 9.82 -6.25 -8.41
C LEU A 16 9.82 -6.59 -6.90
N TRP A 17 9.10 -5.80 -6.10
CA TRP A 17 9.01 -5.99 -4.66
C TRP A 17 8.01 -7.08 -4.29
N LEU A 18 8.38 -7.93 -3.34
CA LEU A 18 7.48 -8.77 -2.56
C LEU A 18 6.72 -7.91 -1.53
N ILE A 19 5.65 -8.46 -0.95
CA ILE A 19 4.93 -7.78 0.15
C ILE A 19 5.88 -7.49 1.34
N GLY A 20 6.86 -8.38 1.57
CA GLY A 20 7.89 -8.18 2.60
C GLY A 20 8.77 -6.97 2.32
N ASP A 21 9.09 -6.69 1.06
CA ASP A 21 9.94 -5.56 0.70
C ASP A 21 9.19 -4.25 0.94
N LEU A 22 7.92 -4.15 0.50
CA LEU A 22 7.10 -2.98 0.81
C LEU A 22 6.88 -2.81 2.32
N ALA A 23 6.79 -3.90 3.08
CA ALA A 23 6.68 -3.84 4.53
C ALA A 23 7.93 -3.22 5.16
N SER A 24 9.11 -3.66 4.73
CA SER A 24 10.39 -3.12 5.18
C SER A 24 10.54 -1.64 4.83
N GLU A 25 10.23 -1.25 3.59
CA GLU A 25 10.38 0.13 3.11
C GLU A 25 9.38 1.11 3.75
N SER A 26 8.15 0.66 4.01
CA SER A 26 7.09 1.53 4.56
C SER A 26 6.98 1.50 6.09
N GLY A 27 7.60 0.51 6.75
CA GLY A 27 7.37 0.21 8.16
C GLY A 27 5.94 -0.27 8.48
N VAL A 28 5.14 -0.61 7.45
CA VAL A 28 3.79 -1.15 7.62
C VAL A 28 3.87 -2.67 7.67
N HIS A 29 3.22 -3.28 8.65
CA HIS A 29 3.24 -4.73 8.82
C HIS A 29 2.74 -5.47 7.57
N ARG A 30 3.45 -6.55 7.15
CA ARG A 30 3.15 -7.34 5.94
C ARG A 30 1.68 -7.78 5.85
N ASN A 31 1.07 -8.17 6.97
CA ASN A 31 -0.35 -8.58 7.01
C ASN A 31 -1.31 -7.44 6.69
N VAL A 32 -0.99 -6.20 7.06
CA VAL A 32 -1.80 -5.02 6.72
C VAL A 32 -1.73 -4.80 5.21
N ILE A 33 -0.52 -4.80 4.64
CA ILE A 33 -0.34 -4.64 3.19
C ILE A 33 -1.08 -5.75 2.43
N SER A 34 -0.92 -7.01 2.85
CA SER A 34 -1.62 -8.14 2.24
C SER A 34 -3.15 -7.99 2.32
N LYS A 35 -3.69 -7.47 3.41
CA LYS A 35 -5.14 -7.22 3.52
C LYS A 35 -5.58 -6.12 2.56
N LEU A 36 -4.84 -5.01 2.51
CA LEU A 36 -5.13 -3.88 1.62
C LEU A 36 -5.06 -4.27 0.14
N GLU A 37 -4.04 -5.02 -0.28
CA GLU A 37 -3.91 -5.48 -1.68
C GLU A 37 -4.98 -6.49 -2.13
N ASN A 38 -5.68 -7.11 -1.19
CA ASN A 38 -6.79 -8.03 -1.48
C ASN A 38 -8.15 -7.39 -1.15
N ASP A 39 -8.20 -6.06 -1.02
CA ASP A 39 -9.42 -5.29 -0.74
C ASP A 39 -10.14 -5.71 0.55
N ARG A 40 -9.39 -6.24 1.52
CA ARG A 40 -9.91 -6.70 2.81
C ARG A 40 -9.68 -5.66 3.89
N GLY A 41 -10.50 -4.61 3.86
CA GLY A 41 -10.58 -3.58 4.91
C GLY A 41 -9.98 -2.23 4.51
N GLY A 42 -10.14 -1.25 5.41
CA GLY A 42 -9.64 0.11 5.21
C GLY A 42 -8.28 0.35 5.88
N ALA A 43 -7.59 1.40 5.44
CA ALA A 43 -6.39 1.90 6.08
C ALA A 43 -6.65 3.21 6.83
N TYR A 44 -5.88 3.43 7.88
CA TYR A 44 -5.74 4.74 8.50
C TYR A 44 -4.96 5.68 7.57
N PRO A 45 -5.20 7.01 7.62
CA PRO A 45 -4.48 7.98 6.79
C PRO A 45 -2.95 7.89 6.92
N GLU A 46 -2.44 7.58 8.11
CA GLU A 46 -1.00 7.41 8.35
C GLU A 46 -0.43 6.20 7.60
N THR A 47 -1.15 5.07 7.57
CA THR A 47 -0.75 3.88 6.81
C THR A 47 -0.68 4.18 5.32
N ILE A 48 -1.66 4.93 4.79
CA ILE A 48 -1.66 5.34 3.38
C ILE A 48 -0.44 6.22 3.08
N ARG A 49 -0.14 7.21 3.93
CA ARG A 49 1.05 8.06 3.77
C ARG A 49 2.36 7.27 3.78
N LYS A 50 2.50 6.31 4.71
CA LYS A 50 3.68 5.42 4.79
C LYS A 50 3.86 4.61 3.51
N LEU A 51 2.78 3.99 3.00
CA LEU A 51 2.83 3.21 1.77
C LEU A 51 3.12 4.08 0.54
N ALA A 52 2.49 5.25 0.45
CA ALA A 52 2.69 6.20 -0.64
C ALA A 52 4.13 6.71 -0.67
N THR A 53 4.69 7.06 0.49
CA THR A 53 6.09 7.49 0.65
C THR A 53 7.05 6.40 0.16
N ALA A 54 6.87 5.15 0.62
CA ALA A 54 7.72 4.03 0.20
C ALA A 54 7.61 3.74 -1.32
N LEU A 55 6.42 3.95 -1.90
CA LEU A 55 6.18 3.74 -3.32
C LEU A 55 6.53 4.97 -4.19
N GLY A 56 6.90 6.10 -3.59
CA GLY A 56 7.23 7.34 -4.29
C GLY A 56 6.06 7.91 -5.09
N VAL A 57 4.84 7.83 -4.54
CA VAL A 57 3.60 8.34 -5.16
C VAL A 57 2.84 9.23 -4.17
N GLU A 58 1.87 10.00 -4.66
CA GLU A 58 0.99 10.79 -3.79
C GLU A 58 0.01 9.89 -3.02
N PRO A 59 -0.33 10.18 -1.74
CA PRO A 59 -1.30 9.38 -0.98
C PRO A 59 -2.67 9.24 -1.65
N ALA A 60 -3.11 10.30 -2.36
CA ALA A 60 -4.35 10.31 -3.12
C ALA A 60 -4.35 9.29 -4.27
N GLU A 61 -3.19 8.84 -4.72
CA GLU A 61 -3.10 7.79 -5.73
C GLU A 61 -3.47 6.41 -5.22
N LEU A 62 -3.42 6.18 -3.90
CA LEU A 62 -3.69 4.86 -3.30
C LEU A 62 -5.13 4.69 -2.82
N ILE A 63 -5.95 5.73 -2.86
CA ILE A 63 -7.34 5.69 -2.41
C ILE A 63 -8.29 5.52 -3.59
N ARG A 64 -9.44 4.88 -3.34
CA ARG A 64 -10.56 4.93 -4.28
C ARG A 64 -11.18 6.33 -4.21
N GLY A 65 -11.47 6.89 -5.38
CA GLY A 65 -12.29 8.10 -5.52
C GLY A 65 -13.75 7.83 -5.18
#